data_AF-A0A4R4R202-F1
#
_entry.id   AF-A0A4R4R202-F1
#
_cell.length_a   1.000
_cell.length_b   1.000
_cell.length_c   1.000
_cell.angle_alpha   90.00
_cell.angle_beta   90.00
_cell.angle_gamma   90.00
#
_symmetry.space_group_name_H-M   'P 1'
#
loop_
_entity.id
_entity.type
_entity.pdbx_description
1 polymer ?
#
loop_
_entity_poly.entity_id
_entity_poly.type
_entity_poly.pdbx_seq_one_letter_code
_entity_poly.pdbx_strand_id
1 'polypeptide(L)'
;IVGGVPASETYSFMVSLQNSSGRHSCGGSLVGASWVVTAAHCGTPYQVRIGTTRYDSGGEVRRVASRQVLGGDVALLRLASAAASAPVSIATGAPVGSATRLLGWGQTCPQRGCGPAPVGLRQLDTRILSDGQCAGIRGAELCIEGGGGRGACYGDSGGPAIIGSSGRWQLVGATSRGTASTCAVTPAIYGDVTAYRSRILQIIG
;
A
#
# COMPACT_ATOMS: atom_id res chain seq x y z
N ILE A 1 -1.89 -9.97 3.13
CA ILE A 1 -1.01 -9.87 4.32
C ILE A 1 -0.95 -11.23 5.01
N VAL A 2 0.19 -11.91 4.96
CA VAL A 2 0.44 -13.19 5.65
C VAL A 2 0.83 -12.93 7.11
N GLY A 3 0.34 -13.76 8.03
CA GLY A 3 0.65 -13.65 9.47
C GLY A 3 0.10 -12.39 10.15
N GLY A 4 -0.78 -11.66 9.46
CA GLY A 4 -1.48 -10.49 9.97
C GLY A 4 -2.80 -10.83 10.66
N VAL A 5 -3.43 -9.81 11.23
CA VAL A 5 -4.73 -9.88 11.93
C VAL A 5 -5.77 -9.05 11.18
N PRO A 6 -7.09 -9.23 11.41
CA PRO A 6 -8.09 -8.28 10.91
C PRO A 6 -7.75 -6.84 11.28
N ALA A 7 -8.06 -5.90 10.39
CA ALA A 7 -7.87 -4.47 10.67
C ALA A 7 -8.63 -4.06 11.94
N SER A 8 -7.95 -3.36 12.85
CA SER A 8 -8.52 -2.91 14.13
C SER A 8 -9.36 -1.65 14.03
N GLU A 9 -9.31 -0.95 12.90
CA GLU A 9 -9.99 0.30 12.64
C GLU A 9 -10.29 0.45 11.15
N THR A 10 -11.12 1.44 10.80
CA THR A 10 -11.24 1.88 9.41
C THR A 10 -10.17 2.92 9.11
N TYR A 11 -9.36 2.65 8.09
CA TYR A 11 -8.35 3.56 7.58
C TYR A 11 -8.97 4.39 6.45
N SER A 12 -9.31 5.65 6.71
CA SER A 12 -9.99 6.53 5.74
C SER A 12 -9.25 6.65 4.40
N PHE A 13 -7.94 6.53 4.43
CA PHE A 13 -7.07 6.63 3.28
C PHE A 13 -6.79 5.30 2.59
N MET A 14 -7.23 4.16 3.12
CA MET A 14 -6.96 2.87 2.52
C MET A 14 -7.74 2.73 1.21
N VAL A 15 -7.04 2.31 0.15
CA VAL A 15 -7.61 2.19 -1.19
C VAL A 15 -7.48 0.78 -1.72
N SER A 16 -8.57 0.24 -2.26
CA SER A 16 -8.62 -0.96 -3.08
C SER A 16 -8.71 -0.54 -4.55
N LEU A 17 -7.71 -0.89 -5.35
CA LEU A 17 -7.73 -0.74 -6.81
C LEU A 17 -8.52 -1.90 -7.42
N GLN A 18 -9.43 -1.57 -8.34
CA GLN A 18 -10.40 -2.52 -8.85
C GLN A 18 -10.53 -2.47 -10.37
N ASN A 19 -10.84 -3.63 -10.95
CA ASN A 19 -11.29 -3.71 -12.33
C ASN A 19 -12.75 -3.24 -12.48
N SER A 20 -13.31 -3.33 -13.68
CA SER A 20 -14.69 -2.92 -13.97
C SER A 20 -15.77 -3.75 -13.28
N SER A 21 -15.45 -4.95 -12.79
CA SER A 21 -16.37 -5.79 -12.00
C SER A 21 -16.25 -5.58 -10.50
N GLY A 22 -15.47 -4.58 -10.04
CA GLY A 22 -15.25 -4.31 -8.62
C GLY A 22 -14.31 -5.30 -7.92
N ARG A 23 -13.62 -6.17 -8.67
CA ARG A 23 -12.65 -7.12 -8.11
C ARG A 23 -11.37 -6.40 -7.75
N HIS A 24 -10.90 -6.62 -6.53
CA HIS A 24 -9.62 -6.14 -6.03
C HIS A 24 -8.43 -6.72 -6.81
N SER A 25 -7.46 -5.86 -7.15
CA SER A 25 -6.20 -6.25 -7.80
C SER A 25 -4.95 -5.76 -7.07
N CYS A 26 -4.99 -4.56 -6.50
CA CYS A 26 -3.89 -3.92 -5.79
C CYS A 26 -4.43 -3.01 -4.66
N GLY A 27 -3.56 -2.63 -3.73
CA GLY A 27 -3.79 -1.59 -2.74
C GLY A 27 -3.29 -0.20 -3.19
N GLY A 28 -3.63 0.80 -2.39
CA GLY A 28 -3.18 2.18 -2.55
C GLY A 28 -3.50 3.03 -1.32
N SER A 29 -3.09 4.29 -1.36
CA SER A 29 -3.29 5.26 -0.27
C SER A 29 -3.80 6.59 -0.83
N LEU A 30 -4.91 7.09 -0.33
CA LEU A 30 -5.39 8.44 -0.63
C LEU A 30 -4.48 9.47 0.04
N VAL A 31 -3.78 10.30 -0.74
CA VAL A 31 -2.83 11.32 -0.25
C VAL A 31 -3.30 12.75 -0.48
N GLY A 32 -4.39 12.91 -1.23
CA GLY A 32 -5.13 14.14 -1.41
C GLY A 32 -6.55 13.81 -1.87
N ALA A 33 -7.47 14.78 -1.85
CA ALA A 33 -8.89 14.52 -2.11
C ALA A 33 -9.14 13.81 -3.46
N SER A 34 -8.31 14.05 -4.48
CA SER A 34 -8.42 13.40 -5.80
C SER A 34 -7.18 12.59 -6.19
N TRP A 35 -6.34 12.19 -5.22
CA TRP A 35 -5.02 11.63 -5.50
C TRP A 35 -4.70 10.40 -4.65
N VAL A 36 -4.33 9.31 -5.34
CA VAL A 36 -3.96 8.04 -4.71
C VAL A 36 -2.51 7.68 -5.08
N VAL A 37 -1.70 7.32 -4.10
CA VAL A 37 -0.40 6.66 -4.30
C VAL A 37 -0.61 5.14 -4.38
N THR A 38 0.07 4.49 -5.32
CA THR A 38 0.09 3.03 -5.48
C THR A 38 1.43 2.60 -6.09
N ALA A 39 1.61 1.30 -6.30
CA ALA A 39 2.77 0.78 -7.00
C ALA A 39 2.64 0.99 -8.52
N ALA A 40 3.74 1.30 -9.20
CA ALA A 40 3.71 1.51 -10.64
C ALA A 40 3.26 0.24 -11.37
N HIS A 41 3.73 -0.95 -10.98
CA HIS A 41 3.37 -2.20 -11.65
C HIS A 41 1.88 -2.57 -11.57
N CYS A 42 1.09 -1.93 -10.70
CA CYS A 42 -0.36 -2.15 -10.60
C CYS A 42 -1.14 -1.64 -11.83
N GLY A 43 -0.52 -0.82 -12.69
CA GLY A 43 -1.16 -0.27 -13.89
C GLY A 43 -2.29 0.71 -13.56
N THR A 44 -3.20 0.90 -14.51
CA THR A 44 -4.35 1.81 -14.36
C THR A 44 -5.61 0.98 -14.06
N PRO A 45 -6.16 1.04 -12.84
CA PRO A 45 -7.41 0.35 -12.52
C PRO A 45 -8.60 1.08 -13.15
N TYR A 46 -9.75 0.41 -13.25
CA TYR A 46 -10.99 1.06 -13.72
C TYR A 46 -11.53 2.03 -12.66
N GLN A 47 -11.54 1.57 -11.40
CA GLN A 47 -12.02 2.33 -10.26
C GLN A 47 -11.20 2.02 -9.02
N VAL A 48 -11.43 2.81 -7.99
CA VAL A 48 -10.93 2.57 -6.65
C VAL A 48 -12.08 2.57 -5.64
N ARG A 49 -11.95 1.77 -4.58
CA ARG A 49 -12.79 1.85 -3.37
C ARG A 49 -11.95 2.37 -2.21
N ILE A 50 -12.46 3.37 -1.49
CA ILE A 50 -11.69 4.15 -0.51
C ILE A 50 -12.41 4.12 0.85
N GLY A 51 -11.64 4.08 1.94
CA GLY A 51 -12.15 4.38 3.27
C GLY A 51 -13.06 3.30 3.88
N THR A 52 -12.73 2.04 3.66
CA THR A 52 -13.49 0.88 4.16
C THR A 52 -12.56 -0.27 4.55
N THR A 53 -13.01 -1.15 5.42
CA THR A 53 -12.32 -2.40 5.75
C THR A 53 -12.69 -3.55 4.81
N ARG A 54 -13.59 -3.34 3.85
CA ARG A 54 -14.01 -4.37 2.89
C ARG A 54 -13.76 -3.92 1.45
N TYR A 55 -13.12 -4.75 0.64
CA TYR A 55 -12.92 -4.36 -0.76
C TYR A 55 -14.22 -4.39 -1.58
N ASP A 56 -15.23 -5.16 -1.18
CA ASP A 56 -16.45 -5.39 -1.96
C ASP A 56 -17.64 -4.49 -1.55
N SER A 57 -17.57 -3.85 -0.38
CA SER A 57 -18.69 -3.07 0.18
C SER A 57 -18.23 -1.91 1.07
N GLY A 58 -19.10 -0.94 1.32
CA GLY A 58 -18.81 0.21 2.17
C GLY A 58 -17.81 1.19 1.56
N GLY A 59 -17.53 2.29 2.26
CA GLY A 59 -16.67 3.36 1.75
C GLY A 59 -17.25 3.97 0.47
N GLU A 60 -16.38 4.58 -0.33
CA GLU A 60 -16.77 5.26 -1.57
C GLU A 60 -16.03 4.71 -2.79
N VAL A 61 -16.69 4.78 -3.95
CA VAL A 61 -16.11 4.35 -5.24
C VAL A 61 -15.86 5.57 -6.11
N ARG A 62 -14.68 5.62 -6.73
CA ARG A 62 -14.30 6.66 -7.70
C ARG A 62 -13.65 6.03 -8.92
N ARG A 63 -14.01 6.52 -10.11
CA ARG A 63 -13.29 6.17 -11.34
C ARG A 63 -11.90 6.79 -11.32
N VAL A 64 -10.95 6.11 -11.95
CA VAL A 64 -9.61 6.66 -12.18
C VAL A 64 -9.58 7.40 -13.51
N ALA A 65 -9.16 8.65 -13.50
CA ALA A 65 -9.10 9.52 -14.66
C ALA A 65 -7.75 9.42 -15.38
N SER A 66 -6.66 9.38 -14.62
CA SER A 66 -5.31 9.26 -15.18
C SER A 66 -4.33 8.63 -14.21
N ARG A 67 -3.19 8.20 -14.74
CA ARG A 67 -2.07 7.62 -14.00
C ARG A 67 -0.77 8.31 -14.41
N GLN A 68 0.09 8.56 -13.42
CA GLN A 68 1.42 9.11 -13.62
C GLN A 68 2.44 8.32 -12.79
N VAL A 69 3.47 7.78 -13.44
CA VAL A 69 4.60 7.14 -12.74
C VAL A 69 5.55 8.23 -12.24
N LEU A 70 5.93 8.15 -10.96
CA LEU A 70 6.86 9.11 -10.36
C LEU A 70 8.31 8.65 -10.53
N GLY A 71 8.56 7.36 -10.32
CA GLY A 71 9.88 6.76 -10.38
C GLY A 71 9.90 5.48 -9.56
N GLY A 72 10.94 4.66 -9.78
CA GLY A 72 10.99 3.33 -9.17
C GLY A 72 9.70 2.56 -9.45
N ASP A 73 9.10 2.02 -8.40
CA ASP A 73 7.79 1.36 -8.46
C ASP A 73 6.70 2.19 -7.75
N VAL A 74 6.71 3.52 -7.89
CA VAL A 74 5.70 4.43 -7.29
C VAL A 74 4.95 5.19 -8.38
N ALA A 75 3.62 5.24 -8.28
CA ALA A 75 2.74 5.98 -9.17
C ALA A 75 1.63 6.73 -8.44
N LEU A 76 1.16 7.81 -9.05
CA LEU A 76 -0.06 8.53 -8.70
C LEU A 76 -1.20 8.15 -9.63
N LEU A 77 -2.38 8.03 -9.05
CA LEU A 77 -3.66 7.97 -9.75
C LEU A 77 -4.44 9.24 -9.43
N ARG A 78 -4.96 9.89 -10.47
CA ARG A 78 -5.91 10.99 -10.33
C ARG A 78 -7.33 10.44 -10.39
N LEU A 79 -8.14 10.74 -9.39
CA LEU A 79 -9.55 10.37 -9.34
C LEU A 79 -10.37 11.29 -10.24
N ALA A 80 -11.43 10.75 -10.84
CA ALA A 80 -12.36 11.52 -11.68
C ALA A 80 -13.17 12.55 -10.88
N SER A 81 -13.36 12.31 -9.58
CA SER A 81 -13.96 13.27 -8.64
C SER A 81 -13.36 13.08 -7.25
N ALA A 82 -13.44 14.14 -6.43
CA ALA A 82 -12.89 14.14 -5.09
C ALA A 82 -13.56 13.07 -4.19
N ALA A 83 -12.73 12.43 -3.38
CA ALA A 83 -13.08 11.58 -2.26
C ALA A 83 -13.56 12.44 -1.08
N ALA A 84 -14.59 11.96 -0.37
CA ALA A 84 -14.97 12.53 0.92
C ALA A 84 -14.10 11.98 2.06
N SER A 85 -13.46 10.82 1.85
CA SER A 85 -12.58 10.20 2.83
C SER A 85 -11.34 11.07 3.09
N ALA A 86 -10.90 11.11 4.35
CA ALA A 86 -9.72 11.89 4.72
C ALA A 86 -8.42 11.23 4.19
N PRO A 87 -7.55 11.99 3.49
CA PRO A 87 -6.26 11.50 3.02
C PRO A 87 -5.26 11.31 4.18
N VAL A 88 -4.25 10.48 3.94
CA VAL A 88 -3.10 10.32 4.84
C VAL A 88 -2.01 11.32 4.50
N SER A 89 -1.36 11.89 5.52
CA SER A 89 -0.17 12.71 5.30
C SER A 89 1.03 11.83 4.93
N ILE A 90 1.90 12.34 4.06
CA ILE A 90 3.17 11.67 3.73
C ILE A 90 4.21 12.08 4.78
N ALA A 91 4.84 11.09 5.42
CA ALA A 91 5.88 11.32 6.40
C ALA A 91 7.06 12.09 5.79
N THR A 92 7.72 12.93 6.57
CA THR A 92 8.93 13.64 6.14
C THR A 92 10.15 12.73 6.01
N GLY A 93 10.11 11.58 6.67
CA GLY A 93 11.10 10.51 6.59
C GLY A 93 10.72 9.39 7.55
N ALA A 94 11.38 8.25 7.43
CA ALA A 94 11.17 7.10 8.30
C ALA A 94 12.50 6.36 8.53
N PRO A 95 13.20 6.61 9.65
CA PRO A 95 14.50 5.99 9.89
C PRO A 95 14.39 4.47 10.07
N VAL A 96 15.52 3.78 9.89
CA VAL A 96 15.66 2.36 10.21
C VAL A 96 15.19 2.09 11.64
N GLY A 97 14.44 1.00 11.83
CA GLY A 97 13.84 0.63 13.11
C GLY A 97 12.47 1.26 13.38
N SER A 98 11.98 2.18 12.54
CA SER A 98 10.64 2.77 12.70
C SER A 98 9.56 1.68 12.74
N ALA A 99 8.77 1.67 13.81
CA ALA A 99 7.59 0.81 13.93
C ALA A 99 6.61 1.14 12.79
N THR A 100 6.23 0.11 12.03
CA THR A 100 5.50 0.25 10.77
C THR A 100 4.33 -0.72 10.74
N ARG A 101 3.19 -0.27 10.25
CA ARG A 101 2.02 -1.11 9.98
C ARG A 101 1.82 -1.26 8.48
N LEU A 102 1.58 -2.48 8.05
CA LEU A 102 1.19 -2.85 6.70
C LEU A 102 -0.31 -3.08 6.64
N LEU A 103 -0.97 -2.67 5.55
CA LEU A 103 -2.39 -2.91 5.31
C LEU A 103 -2.61 -3.53 3.94
N GLY A 104 -3.56 -4.47 3.83
CA GLY A 104 -3.93 -5.01 2.52
C GLY A 104 -5.00 -6.10 2.53
N TRP A 105 -5.51 -6.40 1.32
CA TRP A 105 -6.50 -7.44 1.04
C TRP A 105 -5.92 -8.59 0.22
N GLY A 106 -4.60 -8.67 0.09
CA GLY A 106 -3.91 -9.76 -0.60
C GLY A 106 -3.92 -11.08 0.19
N GLN A 107 -3.32 -12.11 -0.40
CA GLN A 107 -3.29 -13.46 0.16
C GLN A 107 -2.73 -13.48 1.59
N THR A 108 -3.27 -14.37 2.42
CA THR A 108 -2.90 -14.58 3.82
C THR A 108 -2.03 -15.82 4.02
N CYS A 109 -1.54 -16.40 2.92
CA CYS A 109 -0.61 -17.52 2.90
C CYS A 109 0.53 -17.24 1.89
N PRO A 110 1.75 -17.75 2.12
CA PRO A 110 2.91 -17.45 1.28
C PRO A 110 2.83 -17.96 -0.16
N GLN A 111 2.27 -19.16 -0.36
CA GLN A 111 2.24 -19.84 -1.64
C GLN A 111 1.25 -19.15 -2.58
N ARG A 112 1.69 -18.87 -3.81
CA ARG A 112 0.82 -18.22 -4.79
C ARG A 112 -0.42 -19.07 -5.05
N GLY A 113 -1.61 -18.46 -4.96
CA GLY A 113 -2.86 -19.15 -5.24
C GLY A 113 -3.29 -20.16 -4.17
N CYS A 114 -2.68 -20.13 -2.98
CA CYS A 114 -3.01 -21.00 -1.83
C CYS A 114 -4.46 -20.88 -1.28
N GLY A 115 -5.29 -20.03 -1.87
CA GLY A 115 -6.66 -19.80 -1.42
C GLY A 115 -7.16 -18.41 -1.80
N PRO A 116 -8.47 -18.15 -1.59
CA PRO A 116 -9.04 -16.84 -1.82
C PRO A 116 -8.41 -15.81 -0.88
N ALA A 117 -8.16 -14.61 -1.41
CA ALA A 117 -7.76 -13.49 -0.60
C ALA A 117 -8.95 -13.02 0.28
N PRO A 118 -8.70 -12.50 1.50
CA PRO A 118 -9.75 -12.13 2.43
C PRO A 118 -10.55 -10.93 1.93
N VAL A 119 -11.85 -10.91 2.20
CA VAL A 119 -12.70 -9.74 1.93
C VAL A 119 -12.43 -8.60 2.91
N GLY A 120 -12.22 -8.95 4.17
CA GLY A 120 -11.84 -8.01 5.23
C GLY A 120 -10.37 -7.64 5.16
N LEU A 121 -10.08 -6.36 5.41
CA LEU A 121 -8.75 -5.77 5.45
C LEU A 121 -7.94 -6.45 6.54
N ARG A 122 -6.67 -6.72 6.23
CA ARG A 122 -5.71 -7.27 7.18
C ARG A 122 -4.65 -6.22 7.50
N GLN A 123 -4.10 -6.31 8.71
CA GLN A 123 -2.99 -5.49 9.16
C GLN A 123 -1.87 -6.35 9.74
N LEU A 124 -0.64 -5.84 9.68
CA LEU A 124 0.54 -6.45 10.28
C LEU A 124 1.47 -5.37 10.81
N ASP A 125 1.82 -5.46 12.09
CA ASP A 125 2.86 -4.64 12.70
C ASP A 125 4.24 -5.26 12.51
N THR A 126 5.18 -4.41 12.13
CA THR A 126 6.56 -4.73 11.76
C THR A 126 7.43 -3.47 11.86
N ARG A 127 8.55 -3.39 11.15
CA ARG A 127 9.45 -2.23 11.15
C ARG A 127 10.23 -2.07 9.85
N ILE A 128 10.78 -0.88 9.66
CA ILE A 128 11.76 -0.60 8.62
C ILE A 128 13.11 -1.21 9.00
N LEU A 129 13.75 -1.87 8.04
CA LEU A 129 15.08 -2.45 8.14
C LEU A 129 16.10 -1.57 7.40
N SER A 130 17.39 -1.83 7.63
CA SER A 130 18.42 -1.24 6.77
C SER A 130 18.36 -1.84 5.38
N ASP A 131 18.72 -1.06 4.36
CA ASP A 131 18.66 -1.48 2.96
C ASP A 131 19.43 -2.78 2.71
N GLY A 132 20.59 -2.95 3.36
CA GLY A 132 21.41 -4.16 3.24
C GLY A 132 20.72 -5.47 3.64
N GLN A 133 19.56 -5.41 4.31
CA GLN A 133 18.77 -6.59 4.67
C GLN A 133 17.80 -7.04 3.56
N CYS A 134 17.61 -6.24 2.51
CA CYS A 134 16.79 -6.59 1.36
C CYS A 134 17.66 -6.84 0.12
N ALA A 135 17.71 -8.08 -0.34
CA ALA A 135 18.40 -8.43 -1.58
C ALA A 135 17.77 -7.72 -2.80
N GLY A 136 18.59 -7.03 -3.59
CA GLY A 136 18.15 -6.35 -4.82
C GLY A 136 17.38 -5.04 -4.58
N ILE A 137 17.51 -4.44 -3.39
CA ILE A 137 17.02 -3.08 -3.12
C ILE A 137 17.84 -2.04 -3.90
N ARG A 138 17.20 -0.97 -4.36
CA ARG A 138 17.84 0.06 -5.19
C ARG A 138 17.07 1.38 -5.18
N GLY A 139 17.78 2.49 -5.34
CA GLY A 139 17.17 3.80 -5.53
C GLY A 139 16.27 4.21 -4.35
N ALA A 140 15.11 4.81 -4.66
CA ALA A 140 14.13 5.23 -3.67
C ALA A 140 13.22 4.05 -3.25
N GLU A 141 13.80 3.12 -2.50
CA GLU A 141 13.13 1.92 -1.98
C GLU A 141 13.36 1.79 -0.48
N LEU A 142 12.41 1.17 0.23
CA LEU A 142 12.50 0.84 1.65
C LEU A 142 12.57 -0.68 1.82
N CYS A 143 13.43 -1.14 2.73
CA CYS A 143 13.38 -2.51 3.22
C CYS A 143 12.45 -2.59 4.42
N ILE A 144 11.39 -3.41 4.34
CA ILE A 144 10.49 -3.66 5.47
C ILE A 144 10.65 -5.10 5.93
N GLU A 145 10.71 -5.26 7.25
CA GLU A 145 10.81 -6.55 7.89
C GLU A 145 9.64 -7.47 7.49
N GLY A 146 10.00 -8.74 7.30
CA GLY A 146 9.12 -9.81 6.90
C GLY A 146 9.87 -11.13 7.07
N GLY A 147 9.25 -12.22 6.67
CA GLY A 147 9.80 -13.56 6.86
C GLY A 147 9.10 -14.33 7.97
N GLY A 148 9.40 -15.63 8.07
CA GLY A 148 8.75 -16.51 9.03
C GLY A 148 7.23 -16.62 8.87
N GLY A 149 6.70 -16.42 7.65
CA GLY A 149 5.27 -16.41 7.38
C GLY A 149 4.59 -15.07 7.71
N ARG A 150 5.35 -13.97 7.72
CA ARG A 150 4.83 -12.62 7.99
C ARG A 150 5.22 -11.66 6.86
N GLY A 151 4.26 -10.91 6.34
CA GLY A 151 4.52 -9.87 5.35
C GLY A 151 3.40 -9.65 4.33
N ALA A 152 3.61 -8.68 3.44
CA ALA A 152 2.74 -8.47 2.28
C ALA A 152 2.92 -9.57 1.23
N CYS A 153 1.87 -9.82 0.46
CA CYS A 153 1.82 -10.88 -0.54
C CYS A 153 0.89 -10.51 -1.71
N TYR A 154 0.65 -11.46 -2.62
CA TYR A 154 -0.14 -11.28 -3.84
C TYR A 154 -1.48 -10.57 -3.57
N GLY A 155 -1.66 -9.40 -4.21
CA GLY A 155 -2.81 -8.50 -4.03
C GLY A 155 -2.56 -7.31 -3.09
N ASP A 156 -1.55 -7.38 -2.23
CA ASP A 156 -1.19 -6.25 -1.34
C ASP A 156 -0.37 -5.17 -2.06
N SER A 157 0.15 -5.44 -3.27
CA SER A 157 0.92 -4.50 -4.10
C SER A 157 0.29 -3.11 -4.15
N GLY A 158 1.10 -2.07 -3.96
CA GLY A 158 0.68 -0.67 -3.86
C GLY A 158 0.04 -0.28 -2.53
N GLY A 159 -0.31 -1.25 -1.68
CA GLY A 159 -0.86 -1.00 -0.34
C GLY A 159 0.15 -0.31 0.59
N PRO A 160 -0.35 0.43 1.60
CA PRO A 160 0.48 1.28 2.44
C PRO A 160 1.37 0.51 3.41
N ALA A 161 2.59 1.02 3.58
CA ALA A 161 3.32 0.97 4.83
C ALA A 161 3.16 2.34 5.54
N ILE A 162 2.70 2.33 6.79
CA ILE A 162 2.44 3.54 7.59
C ILE A 162 3.17 3.50 8.93
N ILE A 163 3.51 4.68 9.43
CA ILE A 163 4.04 4.91 10.78
C ILE A 163 3.07 5.76 11.59
N GLY A 164 3.19 5.72 12.91
CA GLY A 164 2.38 6.51 13.84
C GLY A 164 1.35 5.67 14.60
N SER A 165 0.17 6.26 14.83
CA SER A 165 -0.90 5.66 15.63
C SER A 165 -2.27 6.08 15.09
N SER A 166 -3.33 5.42 15.57
CA SER A 166 -4.73 5.75 15.27
C SER A 166 -4.98 7.26 15.27
N GLY A 167 -5.56 7.78 14.17
CA GLY A 167 -5.82 9.20 13.96
C GLY A 167 -4.61 10.07 13.58
N ARG A 168 -3.38 9.54 13.59
CA ARG A 168 -2.14 10.25 13.25
C ARG A 168 -1.20 9.42 12.38
N TRP A 169 -1.75 8.56 11.55
CA TRP A 169 -0.98 7.73 10.62
C TRP A 169 -0.32 8.60 9.55
N GLN A 170 0.89 8.21 9.15
CA GLN A 170 1.62 8.82 8.04
C GLN A 170 2.12 7.75 7.08
N LEU A 171 2.01 8.02 5.78
CA LEU A 171 2.46 7.12 4.72
C LEU A 171 3.97 7.23 4.55
N VAL A 172 4.64 6.07 4.53
CA VAL A 172 6.09 5.97 4.29
C VAL A 172 6.41 5.17 3.04
N GLY A 173 5.62 4.14 2.72
CA GLY A 173 5.94 3.23 1.63
C GLY A 173 4.72 2.70 0.88
N ALA A 174 4.95 2.27 -0.36
CA ALA A 174 3.99 1.54 -1.18
C ALA A 174 4.53 0.13 -1.49
N THR A 175 3.76 -0.91 -1.18
CA THR A 175 4.19 -2.32 -1.35
C THR A 175 4.64 -2.61 -2.78
N SER A 176 5.87 -3.08 -3.00
CA SER A 176 6.40 -3.36 -4.34
C SER A 176 6.58 -4.85 -4.60
N ARG A 177 7.61 -5.48 -3.99
CA ARG A 177 7.99 -6.86 -4.29
C ARG A 177 8.64 -7.56 -3.09
N GLY A 178 8.57 -8.90 -3.09
CA GLY A 178 9.39 -9.71 -2.18
C GLY A 178 10.85 -9.80 -2.65
N THR A 179 11.76 -10.15 -1.75
CA THR A 179 13.18 -10.44 -2.05
C THR A 179 13.45 -11.92 -2.36
N ALA A 180 12.40 -12.75 -2.29
CA ALA A 180 12.40 -14.16 -2.64
C ALA A 180 11.23 -14.47 -3.58
N SER A 181 11.24 -15.66 -4.21
CA SER A 181 10.16 -16.12 -5.09
C SER A 181 8.82 -16.34 -4.37
N THR A 182 8.87 -16.59 -3.05
CA THR A 182 7.70 -16.73 -2.19
C THR A 182 7.62 -15.49 -1.29
N CYS A 183 6.43 -14.89 -1.19
CA CYS A 183 6.23 -13.74 -0.30
C CYS A 183 6.35 -14.15 1.18
N ALA A 184 6.55 -13.20 2.10
CA ALA A 184 6.53 -13.44 3.55
C ALA A 184 7.54 -14.48 4.10
N VAL A 185 8.53 -14.90 3.31
CA VAL A 185 9.66 -15.77 3.75
C VAL A 185 10.94 -14.99 4.05
N THR A 186 11.08 -13.80 3.46
CA THR A 186 12.16 -12.84 3.69
C THR A 186 11.60 -11.41 3.78
N PRO A 187 12.41 -10.41 4.18
CA PRO A 187 12.04 -9.00 4.05
C PRO A 187 11.56 -8.61 2.65
N ALA A 188 10.76 -7.57 2.56
CA ALA A 188 10.15 -7.12 1.31
C ALA A 188 10.50 -5.66 1.01
N ILE A 189 10.53 -5.34 -0.28
CA ILE A 189 10.87 -4.03 -0.80
C ILE A 189 9.59 -3.24 -1.07
N TYR A 190 9.60 -1.99 -0.64
CA TYR A 190 8.53 -1.01 -0.83
C TYR A 190 9.10 0.18 -1.61
N GLY A 191 8.30 0.83 -2.44
CA GLY A 191 8.67 2.13 -2.98
C GLY A 191 8.68 3.16 -1.85
N ASP A 192 9.77 3.91 -1.70
CA ASP A 192 9.88 4.96 -0.69
C ASP A 192 9.03 6.17 -1.10
N VAL A 193 7.88 6.34 -0.45
CA VAL A 193 6.98 7.45 -0.75
C VAL A 193 7.53 8.76 -0.20
N THR A 194 8.33 8.71 0.86
CA THR A 194 8.95 9.90 1.47
C THR A 194 9.97 10.54 0.53
N ALA A 195 10.72 9.74 -0.23
CA ALA A 195 11.64 10.21 -1.27
C ALA A 195 10.93 10.98 -2.41
N TYR A 196 9.65 10.68 -2.67
CA TYR A 196 8.85 11.37 -3.68
C TYR A 196 7.96 12.48 -3.09
N ARG A 197 8.02 12.73 -1.78
CA ARG A 197 7.09 13.63 -1.07
C ARG A 197 6.97 15.01 -1.71
N SER A 198 8.09 15.71 -1.93
CA SER A 198 8.06 17.07 -2.48
C SER A 198 7.39 17.12 -3.85
N ARG A 199 7.68 16.13 -4.71
CA ARG A 199 7.06 16.01 -6.03
C ARG A 199 5.57 15.67 -5.94
N ILE A 200 5.18 14.79 -5.02
CA ILE A 200 3.76 14.47 -4.80
C ILE A 200 3.02 15.72 -4.36
N LEU A 201 3.52 16.44 -3.35
CA LEU A 201 2.89 17.67 -2.86
C LEU A 201 2.77 18.73 -3.96
N GLN A 202 3.79 18.89 -4.80
CA GLN A 202 3.72 19.80 -5.94
C GLN A 202 2.64 19.41 -6.96
N ILE A 203 2.42 18.11 -7.19
CA ILE A 203 1.40 17.62 -8.13
C ILE A 203 -0.01 17.79 -7.57
N ILE A 204 -0.20 17.53 -6.28
CA ILE A 204 -1.54 17.48 -5.68
C ILE A 204 -2.08 18.85 -5.26
N GLY A 205 -1.23 19.86 -5.18
CA GLY A 205 -1.57 21.21 -4.69
C GLY A 205 -1.74 21.25 -3.19
#